data_AF-A0A531LMM0-F1
#
_entry.id   AF-A0A531LMM0-F1
#
_cell.length_a   1.000
_cell.length_b   1.000
_cell.length_c   1.000
_cell.angle_alpha   90.00
_cell.angle_beta   90.00
_cell.angle_gamma   90.00
#
_symmetry.space_group_name_H-M   'P 1'
#
loop_
_entity.id
_entity.type
_entity.pdbx_description
1 polymer ?
#
loop_
_entity_poly.entity_id
_entity_poly.type
_entity_poly.pdbx_seq_one_letter_code
_entity_poly.pdbx_strand_id
1 'polypeptide(L)'
;RLDAAFADPLELRPDSQIGTPGLVEAIRQGTVSTVNALGSGLMETRALLAFLPKIARELWGEELLLPSVATWWCGQETERAHVLANIDRMVVGPALSTRLAFED
;
A
#
# COMPACT_ATOMS: atom_id res chain seq x y z
N ARG A 1 13.01 -1.53 -14.60
CA ARG A 1 12.01 -1.35 -13.52
C ARG A 1 11.26 -0.05 -13.82
N LEU A 2 9.94 -0.06 -13.68
CA LEU A 2 9.05 1.04 -14.04
C LEU A 2 7.96 1.13 -12.98
N ASP A 3 7.63 2.33 -12.52
CA ASP A 3 6.51 2.52 -11.60
C ASP A 3 5.18 2.25 -12.31
N ALA A 4 4.25 1.61 -11.60
CA ALA A 4 2.98 1.15 -12.18
C ALA A 4 2.24 2.29 -12.89
N ALA A 5 2.20 3.50 -12.32
CA ALA A 5 1.50 4.64 -12.91
C ALA A 5 1.99 4.98 -14.33
N PHE A 6 3.27 4.74 -14.65
CA PHE A 6 3.84 5.04 -15.96
C PHE A 6 3.72 3.89 -16.95
N ALA A 7 3.20 2.73 -16.55
CA ALA A 7 3.24 1.49 -17.32
C ALA A 7 2.45 1.53 -18.63
N ASP A 8 1.30 2.22 -18.63
CA ASP A 8 0.42 2.33 -19.79
C ASP A 8 -0.20 3.73 -19.89
N PRO A 9 0.12 4.52 -20.93
CA PRO A 9 -0.45 5.84 -21.10
C PRO A 9 -1.94 5.84 -21.47
N LEU A 10 -2.50 4.71 -21.95
CA LEU A 10 -3.92 4.64 -22.30
C LEU A 10 -4.83 4.49 -21.07
N GLU A 11 -4.36 3.79 -20.03
CA GLU A 11 -5.18 3.46 -18.86
C GLU A 11 -4.70 4.10 -17.55
N LEU A 12 -3.42 4.46 -17.41
CA LEU A 12 -2.86 4.90 -16.13
C LEU A 12 -2.46 6.38 -16.16
N ARG A 13 -1.39 6.73 -16.90
CA ARG A 13 -0.85 8.09 -16.92
C ARG A 13 -0.65 8.59 -18.36
N PRO A 14 -1.55 9.43 -18.89
CA PRO A 14 -1.53 9.86 -20.29
C PRO A 14 -0.25 10.59 -20.76
N ASP A 15 0.45 11.27 -19.85
CA ASP A 15 1.72 11.95 -20.14
C ASP A 15 2.95 11.03 -20.01
N SER A 16 2.77 9.73 -19.73
CA SER A 16 3.88 8.77 -19.71
C SER A 16 4.46 8.58 -21.10
N GLN A 17 5.76 8.87 -21.24
CA GLN A 17 6.53 8.65 -22.47
C GLN A 17 7.36 7.35 -22.43
N ILE A 18 7.29 6.62 -21.32
CA ILE A 18 8.12 5.43 -21.04
C ILE A 18 7.28 4.15 -20.89
N GLY A 19 5.95 4.29 -20.88
CA GLY A 19 5.00 3.18 -20.84
C GLY A 19 4.75 2.56 -22.21
N THR A 20 4.10 1.40 -22.21
CA THR A 20 3.67 0.71 -23.43
C THR A 20 2.14 0.83 -23.54
N PRO A 21 1.61 1.54 -24.56
CA PRO A 21 0.17 1.63 -24.80
C PRO A 21 -0.47 0.24 -24.90
N GLY A 22 -1.51 -0.01 -24.10
CA GLY A 22 -2.27 -1.28 -24.10
C GLY A 22 -1.64 -2.40 -23.26
N LEU A 23 -0.59 -2.12 -22.49
CA LEU A 23 0.01 -3.09 -21.59
C LEU A 23 -0.98 -3.57 -20.51
N VAL A 24 -1.81 -2.68 -19.97
CA VAL A 24 -2.81 -3.05 -18.95
C VAL A 24 -3.82 -4.04 -19.52
N GLU A 25 -4.28 -3.79 -20.75
CA GLU A 25 -5.18 -4.71 -21.46
C GLU A 25 -4.50 -6.06 -21.74
N ALA A 26 -3.24 -6.09 -22.16
CA ALA A 26 -2.49 -7.33 -22.37
C ALA A 26 -2.37 -8.17 -21.08
N ILE A 27 -2.13 -7.51 -19.93
CA ILE A 27 -2.12 -8.15 -18.61
C ILE A 27 -3.51 -8.68 -18.27
N ARG A 28 -4.56 -7.90 -18.50
CA ARG A 28 -5.96 -8.27 -18.24
C ARG A 28 -6.41 -9.48 -19.06
N GLN A 29 -5.94 -9.57 -20.31
CA GLN A 29 -6.18 -10.72 -21.20
C GLN A 29 -5.28 -11.93 -20.89
N GLY A 30 -4.34 -11.81 -19.94
CA GLY A 30 -3.44 -12.89 -19.55
C GLY A 30 -2.38 -13.25 -20.61
N THR A 31 -2.17 -12.41 -21.63
CA THR A 31 -1.17 -12.65 -22.68
C THR A 31 0.23 -12.26 -22.23
N VAL A 32 0.33 -11.39 -21.22
CA VAL A 32 1.56 -10.94 -20.58
C VAL A 32 1.40 -10.96 -19.06
N SER A 33 2.48 -11.23 -18.33
CA SER A 33 2.54 -11.09 -16.87
C SER A 33 3.63 -10.10 -16.47
N THR A 34 3.42 -9.38 -15.36
CA THR A 34 4.41 -8.45 -14.81
C THR A 34 4.88 -8.88 -13.43
N VAL A 35 6.13 -8.54 -13.11
CA VAL A 35 6.69 -8.69 -11.77
C VAL A 35 7.34 -7.36 -11.38
N ASN A 36 6.83 -6.65 -10.36
CA ASN A 36 5.65 -6.96 -9.55
C ASN A 36 4.32 -6.76 -10.33
N ALA A 37 3.22 -7.28 -9.80
CA ALA A 37 1.88 -6.99 -10.31
C ALA A 37 1.58 -5.49 -10.23
N LEU A 38 0.87 -4.96 -11.23
CA LEU A 38 0.37 -3.58 -11.16
C LEU A 38 -0.55 -3.42 -9.94
N GLY A 39 -0.36 -2.34 -9.20
CA GLY A 39 -1.09 -2.08 -7.95
C GLY A 39 -0.52 -2.75 -6.69
N SER A 40 0.54 -3.56 -6.81
CA SER A 40 1.20 -4.18 -5.64
C SER A 40 1.67 -3.18 -4.58
N GLY A 41 1.96 -1.93 -4.94
CA GLY A 41 2.33 -0.87 -4.01
C GLY A 41 1.26 -0.54 -2.96
N LEU A 42 -0.01 -0.94 -3.16
CA LEU A 42 -1.03 -0.87 -2.10
C LEU A 42 -0.60 -1.64 -0.85
N MET A 43 0.11 -2.76 -1.04
CA MET A 43 0.61 -3.60 0.05
C MET A 43 1.73 -2.94 0.86
N GLU A 44 2.31 -1.86 0.34
CA GLU A 44 3.39 -1.09 0.99
C GLU A 44 2.84 0.14 1.75
N THR A 45 1.52 0.38 1.71
CA THR A 45 0.92 1.52 2.40
C THR A 45 1.03 1.39 3.92
N ARG A 46 1.39 2.47 4.60
CA ARG A 46 1.51 2.48 6.07
C ARG A 46 0.24 2.08 6.78
N ALA A 47 -0.92 2.45 6.24
CA ALA A 47 -2.21 2.06 6.80
C ALA A 47 -2.35 0.53 6.95
N LEU A 48 -1.74 -0.26 6.05
CA LEU A 48 -1.85 -1.71 6.08
C LEU A 48 -1.20 -2.33 7.33
N LEU A 49 -0.20 -1.66 7.94
CA LEU A 49 0.45 -2.12 9.17
C LEU A 49 -0.55 -2.31 10.32
N ALA A 50 -1.60 -1.49 10.39
CA ALA A 50 -2.64 -1.62 11.42
C ALA A 50 -3.46 -2.92 11.27
N PHE A 51 -3.50 -3.51 10.07
CA PHE A 51 -4.33 -4.67 9.74
C PHE A 51 -3.53 -5.97 9.59
N LEU A 52 -2.22 -5.87 9.39
CA LEU A 52 -1.30 -6.99 9.18
C LEU A 52 -1.45 -8.15 10.19
N PRO A 53 -1.61 -7.90 11.51
CA PRO A 53 -1.83 -8.99 12.47
C PRO A 53 -3.12 -9.78 12.20
N LYS A 54 -4.21 -9.09 11.84
CA LYS A 54 -5.47 -9.75 11.49
C LYS A 54 -5.34 -10.49 10.16
N ILE A 55 -4.70 -9.88 9.16
CA ILE A 55 -4.48 -10.49 7.85
C ILE A 55 -3.69 -11.80 7.99
N ALA A 56 -2.62 -11.83 8.79
CA ALA A 56 -1.82 -13.03 9.00
C ALA A 56 -2.66 -14.19 9.59
N ARG A 57 -3.51 -13.90 10.59
CA ARG A 57 -4.42 -14.89 11.15
C ARG A 57 -5.44 -15.41 10.15
N GLU A 58 -6.05 -14.52 9.36
CA GLU A 58 -7.11 -14.90 8.42
C GLU A 58 -6.56 -15.67 7.20
N LEU A 59 -5.35 -15.33 6.73
CA LEU A 59 -4.76 -15.96 5.54
C LEU A 59 -3.93 -17.20 5.84
N TRP A 60 -3.24 -17.23 6.99
CA TRP A 60 -2.28 -18.29 7.33
C TRP A 60 -2.61 -19.02 8.64
N GLY A 61 -3.58 -18.55 9.43
CA GLY A 61 -3.90 -19.17 10.72
C GLY A 61 -2.82 -18.95 11.78
N GLU A 62 -1.90 -18.02 11.55
CA GLU A 62 -0.72 -17.78 12.39
C GLU A 62 -0.60 -16.30 12.79
N GLU A 63 0.04 -16.04 13.92
CA GLU A 63 0.44 -14.69 14.32
C GLU A 63 1.68 -14.25 13.55
N LEU A 64 1.91 -12.93 13.47
CA LEU A 64 3.13 -12.40 12.84
C LEU A 64 4.38 -12.85 13.60
N LEU A 65 5.25 -13.59 12.92
CA LEU A 65 6.57 -13.97 13.46
C LEU A 65 7.45 -12.74 13.74
N LEU A 66 7.33 -11.72 12.89
CA LEU A 66 7.97 -10.42 13.08
C LEU A 66 6.88 -9.37 13.35
N PRO A 67 6.72 -8.91 14.60
CA PRO A 67 5.75 -7.87 14.92
C PRO A 67 6.06 -6.56 14.19
N SER A 68 5.01 -5.90 13.70
CA SER A 68 5.11 -4.55 13.14
C SER A 68 5.10 -3.49 14.25
N VAL A 69 5.47 -2.26 13.88
CA VAL A 69 5.28 -1.09 14.75
C VAL A 69 3.79 -0.93 15.08
N ALA A 70 3.49 -0.58 16.34
CA ALA A 70 2.13 -0.29 16.76
C ALA A 70 1.55 0.86 15.92
N THR A 71 0.52 0.54 15.14
CA THR A 71 -0.03 1.45 14.13
C THR A 71 -1.55 1.50 14.30
N TRP A 72 -2.10 2.72 14.31
CA TRP A 72 -3.53 2.97 14.43
C TRP A 72 -4.05 3.63 13.16
N TRP A 73 -5.12 3.08 12.60
CA TRP A 73 -5.79 3.66 11.44
C TRP A 73 -6.85 4.67 11.86
N CYS A 74 -6.54 5.96 11.75
CA CYS A 74 -7.44 7.05 12.14
C CYS A 74 -8.72 7.20 11.29
N GLY A 75 -8.92 6.34 10.28
CA GLY A 75 -10.20 6.22 9.59
C GLY A 75 -11.28 5.54 10.43
N GLN A 76 -10.90 4.81 11.48
CA GLN A 76 -11.82 4.24 12.47
C GLN A 76 -11.94 5.14 13.69
N GLU A 77 -13.15 5.22 14.26
CA GLU A 77 -13.48 6.16 15.33
C GLU A 77 -12.72 5.87 16.64
N THR A 78 -12.66 4.61 17.05
CA THR A 78 -11.99 4.18 18.29
C THR A 78 -10.48 4.45 18.23
N GLU A 79 -9.85 4.06 17.14
CA GLU A 79 -8.43 4.24 16.86
C GLU A 79 -8.08 5.73 16.80
N ARG A 80 -8.92 6.53 16.12
CA ARG A 80 -8.76 7.99 16.06
C ARG A 80 -8.86 8.62 17.45
N ALA A 81 -9.84 8.21 18.26
CA ALA A 81 -9.98 8.73 19.62
C ALA A 81 -8.76 8.40 20.50
N HIS A 82 -8.22 7.18 20.37
CA HIS A 82 -7.00 6.77 21.06
C HIS A 82 -5.79 7.63 20.65
N VAL A 83 -5.60 7.85 19.35
CA VAL A 83 -4.50 8.68 18.83
C VAL A 83 -4.62 10.12 19.31
N LEU A 84 -5.82 10.72 19.26
CA LEU A 84 -6.05 12.09 19.74
C LEU A 84 -5.75 12.24 21.24
N ALA A 85 -6.04 11.21 22.04
CA ALA A 85 -5.78 11.22 23.48
C ALA A 85 -4.29 11.05 23.85
N ASN A 86 -3.45 10.56 22.92
CA ASN A 86 -2.04 10.22 23.16
C ASN A 86 -1.10 10.86 22.13
N ILE A 87 -1.55 11.93 21.48
CA ILE A 87 -0.91 12.51 20.29
C ILE A 87 0.52 12.99 20.54
N ASP A 88 0.83 13.39 21.78
CA ASP A 88 2.14 13.86 22.24
C ASP A 88 3.21 12.75 22.24
N ARG A 89 2.79 11.48 22.15
CA ARG A 89 3.68 10.30 22.18
C ARG A 89 3.66 9.53 20.86
N MET A 90 3.11 10.12 19.81
CA MET A 90 2.86 9.44 18.53
C MET A 90 3.38 10.25 17.35
N VAL A 91 3.66 9.55 16.24
CA VAL A 91 3.95 10.17 14.94
C VAL A 91 2.73 9.99 14.05
N VAL A 92 2.22 11.08 13.49
CA VAL A 92 1.11 11.07 12.53
C VAL A 92 1.67 11.34 11.14
N GLY A 93 1.35 10.45 10.19
CA GLY A 93 1.80 10.58 8.81
C GLY A 93 0.72 10.19 7.79
N PRO A 94 0.97 10.41 6.49
CA PRO A 94 0.02 10.10 5.45
C PRO A 94 -0.20 8.58 5.35
N ALA A 95 -1.46 8.18 5.43
CA ALA A 95 -1.87 6.79 5.46
C ALA A 95 -1.44 5.96 4.25
N LEU A 96 -1.53 6.59 3.08
CA LEU A 96 -1.24 5.99 1.77
C LEU A 96 0.23 6.18 1.36
N SER A 97 1.08 6.73 2.25
CA SER A 97 2.52 6.79 2.00
C SER A 97 3.08 5.38 1.92
N THR A 98 3.93 5.14 0.93
CA THR A 98 4.75 3.94 0.79
C THR A 98 6.21 4.19 1.18
N ARG A 99 6.51 5.40 1.70
CA ARG A 99 7.86 5.79 2.17
C ARG A 99 8.06 5.45 3.63
N LEU A 100 9.31 5.43 4.08
CA LEU A 100 9.65 5.17 5.47
C LEU A 100 9.23 6.34 6.37
N ALA A 101 8.84 6.06 7.62
CA ALA A 101 8.28 7.05 8.55
C ALA A 101 9.18 8.24 8.89
N PHE A 102 10.48 8.12 8.64
CA PHE A 102 11.48 9.16 8.86
C PHE A 102 11.89 9.89 7.56
N GLU A 103 11.27 9.55 6.43
CA GLU A 103 11.49 10.20 5.12
C GLU A 103 10.38 11.21 4.77
N ASP A 104 9.44 11.44 5.69
CA ASP A 104 8.34 12.40 5.54
C ASP A 104 8.76 13.83 5.93
#